data_AF-A0A8U0TZK3-F1
#
_entry.id   AF-A0A8U0TZK3-F1
#
_cell.length_a   1.000
_cell.length_b   1.000
_cell.length_c   1.000
_cell.angle_alpha   90.00
_cell.angle_beta   90.00
_cell.angle_gamma   90.00
#
_symmetry.space_group_name_H-M   'P 1'
#
loop_
_entity.id
_entity.type
_entity.pdbx_description
1 polymer ?
#
loop_
_entity_poly.entity_id
_entity_poly.type
_entity_poly.pdbx_seq_one_letter_code
_entity_poly.pdbx_strand_id
1 'polypeptide(L)'
;MDDIDIDIGKPFSKPDAGLPGLFVAAAYSGTLSTVSSSVNALAAVTIEDLIKPYIHMSEKHLSWTSKGLSFLYGALCIGMAGIASLMGSLLQAAISIFGIIGGPLLGLFSLGILCPYANATGGLAGLLSGLVMSLWVGVGAQFYPPLPEQSRPLGLTTHGWNFTTAADAFNWTASPTEPGLYTTVLQQNTEGV
;
A
#
# COMPACT_ATOMS: atom_id res chain seq x y z
N MET A 1 -4.53 2.42 -43.27
CA MET A 1 -5.96 2.33 -43.53
C MET A 1 -6.45 1.08 -42.86
N ASP A 2 -6.62 1.14 -41.54
CA ASP A 2 -7.91 1.51 -40.92
C ASP A 2 -8.83 0.30 -41.15
N ASP A 3 -9.02 -0.59 -40.19
CA ASP A 3 -10.04 -0.37 -39.18
C ASP A 3 -9.64 -0.90 -37.80
N ILE A 4 -9.25 0.04 -36.93
CA ILE A 4 -9.59 -0.03 -35.51
C ILE A 4 -11.08 0.37 -35.47
N ASP A 5 -11.93 -0.61 -35.72
CA ASP A 5 -13.37 -0.44 -35.58
C ASP A 5 -13.69 -0.46 -34.08
N ILE A 6 -13.63 0.73 -33.47
CA ILE A 6 -14.18 0.98 -32.14
C ILE A 6 -15.70 0.97 -32.32
N ASP A 7 -16.26 -0.24 -32.32
CA ASP A 7 -17.69 -0.47 -32.33
C ASP A 7 -18.30 0.00 -31.00
N ILE A 8 -18.80 1.25 -31.00
CA ILE A 8 -19.50 1.92 -29.88
C ILE A 8 -20.94 1.38 -29.70
N GLY A 9 -21.37 0.36 -30.46
CA GLY A 9 -22.77 -0.06 -30.55
C GLY A 9 -23.24 -1.22 -29.68
N LYS A 10 -22.37 -1.98 -29.00
CA LYS A 10 -22.76 -3.25 -28.33
C LYS A 10 -22.83 -3.13 -26.80
N PRO A 11 -23.97 -3.51 -26.16
CA PRO A 11 -24.10 -3.45 -24.71
C PRO A 11 -23.04 -4.35 -24.06
N PHE A 12 -22.25 -3.72 -23.20
CA PHE A 12 -21.22 -4.27 -22.32
C PHE A 12 -21.68 -5.58 -21.67
N SER A 13 -21.40 -6.75 -22.27
CA SER A 13 -21.99 -8.00 -21.77
C SER A 13 -21.04 -9.17 -21.55
N LYS A 14 -19.80 -9.18 -22.06
CA LYS A 14 -18.72 -10.07 -21.56
C LYS A 14 -17.36 -9.43 -21.89
N PRO A 15 -16.42 -9.27 -20.93
CA PRO A 15 -15.05 -8.96 -21.30
C PRO A 15 -14.53 -10.11 -22.16
N ASP A 16 -14.03 -9.78 -23.35
CA ASP A 16 -13.37 -10.77 -24.21
C ASP A 16 -12.28 -11.48 -23.41
N ALA A 17 -12.19 -12.81 -23.54
CA ALA A 17 -11.40 -13.67 -22.64
C ALA A 17 -9.91 -13.28 -22.52
N GLY A 18 -9.38 -12.45 -23.41
CA GLY A 18 -8.02 -11.91 -23.35
C GLY A 18 -7.80 -10.74 -22.39
N LEU A 19 -8.82 -9.94 -22.08
CA LEU A 19 -8.66 -8.72 -21.28
C LEU A 19 -8.36 -9.00 -19.78
N PRO A 20 -9.03 -9.97 -19.11
CA PRO A 20 -8.67 -10.34 -17.74
C PRO A 20 -7.24 -10.90 -17.65
N GLY A 21 -6.81 -11.67 -18.65
CA GLY A 21 -5.45 -12.21 -18.73
C GLY A 21 -4.39 -11.11 -18.90
N LEU A 22 -4.67 -10.11 -19.75
CA LEU A 22 -3.81 -8.94 -19.93
C LEU A 22 -3.67 -8.12 -18.64
N PHE A 23 -4.77 -7.90 -17.91
CA PHE A 23 -4.75 -7.17 -16.64
C PHE A 23 -3.89 -7.87 -15.59
N VAL A 24 -4.08 -9.18 -15.43
CA VAL A 24 -3.30 -9.99 -14.47
C VAL A 24 -1.82 -10.01 -14.86
N ALA A 25 -1.50 -10.19 -16.15
CA ALA A 25 -0.13 -10.14 -16.66
C ALA A 25 0.54 -8.79 -16.40
N ALA A 26 -0.17 -7.68 -16.62
CA ALA A 26 0.33 -6.33 -16.34
C ALA A 26 0.58 -6.10 -14.84
N ALA A 27 -0.34 -6.54 -13.97
CA ALA A 27 -0.19 -6.43 -12.53
C ALA A 27 1.02 -7.22 -12.01
N TYR A 28 1.21 -8.45 -12.48
CA TYR A 28 2.40 -9.24 -12.14
C TYR A 28 3.68 -8.60 -12.68
N SER A 29 3.67 -8.11 -13.93
CA SER A 29 4.83 -7.43 -14.52
C SER A 29 5.26 -6.20 -13.73
N GLY A 30 4.31 -5.33 -13.36
CA GLY A 30 4.58 -4.14 -12.55
C GLY A 30 5.13 -4.47 -11.16
N THR A 31 4.55 -5.48 -10.51
CA THR A 31 5.01 -5.94 -9.19
C THR A 31 6.43 -6.53 -9.27
N LEU A 32 6.68 -7.42 -10.24
CA LEU A 32 7.98 -8.06 -10.43
C LEU A 32 9.08 -7.05 -10.81
N SER A 33 8.76 -6.02 -11.59
CA SER A 33 9.70 -4.94 -11.93
C SER A 33 10.13 -4.15 -10.68
N THR A 34 9.16 -3.79 -9.84
CA THR A 34 9.43 -3.08 -8.57
C THR A 34 10.25 -3.95 -7.62
N VAL A 35 9.88 -5.23 -7.47
CA VAL A 35 10.63 -6.19 -6.64
C VAL A 35 12.05 -6.36 -7.15
N SER A 36 12.24 -6.53 -8.46
CA SER A 36 13.58 -6.66 -9.05
C SER A 36 14.45 -5.43 -8.81
N SER A 37 13.90 -4.22 -8.97
CA SER A 37 14.60 -2.98 -8.68
C SER A 37 15.01 -2.89 -7.19
N SER A 38 14.10 -3.26 -6.28
CA SER A 38 14.36 -3.25 -4.84
C SER A 38 15.45 -4.25 -4.42
N VAL A 39 15.43 -5.47 -4.96
CA VAL A 39 16.45 -6.50 -4.68
C VAL A 39 17.80 -6.08 -5.24
N ASN A 40 17.82 -5.48 -6.44
CA ASN A 40 19.05 -4.96 -7.02
C ASN A 40 19.66 -3.82 -6.16
N ALA A 41 18.83 -2.90 -5.67
CA ALA A 41 19.26 -1.84 -4.77
C ALA A 41 19.77 -2.40 -3.43
N LEU A 42 19.06 -3.35 -2.82
CA LEU A 42 19.48 -4.02 -1.59
C LEU A 42 20.79 -4.78 -1.76
N ALA A 43 20.98 -5.45 -2.90
CA ALA A 43 22.23 -6.13 -3.21
C ALA A 43 23.39 -5.15 -3.36
N ALA A 44 23.19 -4.02 -4.03
CA ALA A 44 24.18 -2.96 -4.16
C ALA A 44 24.55 -2.35 -2.79
N VAL A 45 23.55 -2.01 -1.97
CA VAL A 45 23.76 -1.49 -0.60
C VAL A 45 24.50 -2.50 0.26
N THR A 46 24.12 -3.78 0.23
CA THR A 46 24.81 -4.81 1.03
C THR A 46 26.27 -4.96 0.58
N ILE A 47 26.54 -4.86 -0.71
CA ILE A 47 27.92 -4.89 -1.22
C ILE A 47 28.70 -3.67 -0.71
N GLU A 48 28.16 -2.46 -0.84
CA GLU A 48 28.84 -1.25 -0.36
C GLU A 48 29.03 -1.24 1.16
N ASP A 49 28.06 -1.72 1.94
CA ASP A 49 28.08 -1.69 3.40
C ASP A 49 28.86 -2.87 4.02
N LEU A 50 28.78 -4.09 3.48
CA LEU A 50 29.46 -5.28 4.03
C LEU A 50 30.78 -5.62 3.33
N ILE A 51 30.85 -5.54 1.99
CA ILE A 51 32.00 -6.05 1.23
C ILE A 51 33.14 -5.04 1.18
N LYS A 52 32.82 -3.77 0.95
CA LYS A 52 33.77 -2.67 0.77
C LYS A 52 34.66 -2.45 2.01
N PRO A 53 34.17 -2.58 3.26
CA PRO A 53 35.04 -2.48 4.44
C PRO A 53 35.85 -3.75 4.74
N TYR A 54 35.45 -4.94 4.28
CA TYR A 54 36.07 -6.20 4.69
C TYR A 54 37.03 -6.83 3.66
N ILE A 55 36.95 -6.46 2.37
CA ILE A 55 37.72 -7.13 1.30
C ILE A 55 38.46 -6.12 0.41
N HIS A 56 39.78 -6.02 0.57
CA HIS A 56 40.65 -5.20 -0.30
C HIS A 56 41.11 -5.93 -1.59
N MET A 57 40.51 -7.07 -1.99
CA MET A 57 40.86 -7.74 -3.27
C MET A 57 39.75 -8.60 -3.93
N SER A 58 39.71 -8.48 -5.27
CA SER A 58 39.07 -9.31 -6.31
C SER A 58 37.57 -9.15 -6.57
N GLU A 59 37.24 -8.50 -7.70
CA GLU A 59 35.89 -8.31 -8.29
C GLU A 59 35.11 -9.62 -8.50
N LYS A 60 35.80 -10.77 -8.60
CA LYS A 60 35.18 -12.07 -8.88
C LYS A 60 34.37 -12.61 -7.69
N HIS A 61 34.84 -12.38 -6.46
CA HIS A 61 34.12 -12.78 -5.23
C HIS A 61 32.91 -11.89 -4.97
N LEU A 62 33.00 -10.62 -5.38
CA LEU A 62 31.94 -9.63 -5.23
C LEU A 62 30.73 -9.97 -6.11
N SER A 63 30.97 -10.47 -7.33
CA SER A 63 29.91 -10.95 -8.24
C SER A 63 29.29 -12.30 -7.81
N TRP A 64 30.07 -13.19 -7.19
CA TRP A 64 29.52 -14.41 -6.58
C TRP A 64 28.66 -14.09 -5.36
N THR A 65 29.09 -13.11 -4.55
CA THR A 65 28.34 -12.66 -3.38
C THR A 65 27.01 -12.01 -3.80
N SER A 66 27.00 -11.18 -4.85
CA SER A 66 25.77 -10.57 -5.36
C SER A 66 24.76 -11.60 -5.87
N LYS A 67 25.23 -12.65 -6.57
CA LYS A 67 24.40 -13.78 -7.00
C LYS A 67 23.81 -14.57 -5.84
N GLY A 68 24.62 -14.85 -4.80
CA GLY A 68 24.15 -15.50 -3.58
C GLY A 68 23.11 -14.66 -2.83
N LEU A 69 23.34 -13.35 -2.76
CA LEU A 69 22.43 -12.42 -2.10
C LEU A 69 21.08 -12.33 -2.80
N SER A 70 21.06 -12.24 -4.14
CA SER A 70 19.83 -12.23 -4.92
C SER A 70 19.00 -13.50 -4.70
N PHE A 71 19.65 -14.67 -4.61
CA PHE A 71 18.96 -15.92 -4.28
C PHE A 71 18.39 -15.92 -2.85
N LEU A 72 19.14 -15.39 -1.88
CA LEU A 72 18.70 -15.26 -0.50
C LEU A 72 17.50 -14.32 -0.35
N TYR A 73 17.51 -13.17 -1.03
CA TYR A 73 16.36 -12.25 -1.05
C TYR A 73 15.14 -12.88 -1.74
N GLY A 74 15.34 -13.67 -2.79
CA GLY A 74 14.26 -14.44 -3.42
C GLY A 74 13.64 -15.47 -2.47
N ALA A 75 14.46 -16.23 -1.74
CA ALA A 75 13.99 -17.18 -0.73
C ALA A 75 13.26 -16.47 0.43
N LEU A 76 13.79 -15.34 0.90
CA LEU A 76 13.15 -14.50 1.92
C LEU A 76 11.77 -14.02 1.45
N CYS A 77 11.64 -13.60 0.20
CA CYS A 77 10.37 -13.16 -0.39
C CYS A 77 9.30 -14.27 -0.36
N ILE A 78 9.68 -15.51 -0.70
CA ILE A 78 8.78 -16.68 -0.61
C ILE A 78 8.37 -16.94 0.84
N GLY A 79 9.31 -16.86 1.79
CA GLY A 79 9.02 -17.00 3.21
C GLY A 79 8.03 -15.94 3.73
N MET A 80 8.28 -14.68 3.37
CA MET A 80 7.41 -13.55 3.72
C MET A 80 6.01 -13.69 3.10
N ALA A 81 5.89 -14.17 1.87
CA ALA A 81 4.59 -14.44 1.23
C ALA A 81 3.78 -15.53 1.99
N GLY A 82 4.47 -16.55 2.52
CA GLY A 82 3.86 -17.56 3.39
C GLY A 82 3.31 -16.96 4.69
N ILE A 83 4.10 -16.09 5.35
CA ILE A 83 3.67 -15.39 6.57
C ILE A 83 2.51 -14.42 6.28
N ALA A 84 2.57 -13.69 5.17
CA ALA A 84 1.53 -12.76 4.74
C ALA A 84 0.18 -13.45 4.53
N SER A 85 0.19 -14.71 4.10
CA SER A 85 -1.03 -15.52 3.90
C SER A 85 -1.76 -15.86 5.20
N LEU A 86 -1.09 -15.76 6.36
CA LEU A 86 -1.67 -15.96 7.68
C LEU A 86 -2.26 -14.66 8.27
N MET A 87 -2.02 -13.50 7.64
CA MET A 87 -2.49 -12.21 8.11
C MET A 87 -3.80 -11.80 7.43
N GLY A 88 -4.83 -11.46 8.22
CA GLY A 88 -6.15 -11.09 7.70
C GLY A 88 -6.22 -9.71 7.01
N SER A 89 -5.28 -8.80 7.32
CA SER A 89 -5.29 -7.41 6.82
C SER A 89 -3.93 -6.99 6.25
N LEU A 90 -3.47 -7.70 5.21
CA LEU A 90 -2.15 -7.46 4.59
C LEU A 90 -1.95 -6.02 4.11
N LEU A 91 -2.97 -5.40 3.51
CA LEU A 91 -2.89 -4.02 3.02
C LEU A 91 -2.72 -3.02 4.17
N GLN A 92 -3.42 -3.22 5.28
CA GLN A 92 -3.26 -2.38 6.47
C GLN A 92 -1.88 -2.55 7.10
N ALA A 93 -1.39 -3.79 7.18
CA ALA A 93 -0.04 -4.08 7.65
C ALA A 93 1.02 -3.41 6.77
N ALA A 94 0.88 -3.49 5.44
CA ALA A 94 1.80 -2.87 4.50
C ALA A 94 1.85 -1.34 4.65
N ILE A 95 0.70 -0.68 4.69
CA ILE A 95 0.62 0.78 4.88
C ILE A 95 1.25 1.20 6.21
N SER A 96 1.02 0.42 7.28
CA SER A 96 1.63 0.65 8.59
C SER A 96 3.16 0.57 8.53
N ILE A 97 3.70 -0.49 7.92
CA ILE A 97 5.16 -0.67 7.77
C ILE A 97 5.77 0.47 6.94
N PHE A 98 5.11 0.88 5.85
CA PHE A 98 5.55 2.03 5.05
C PHE A 98 5.57 3.33 5.87
N GLY A 99 4.60 3.53 6.77
CA GLY A 99 4.60 4.68 7.68
C GLY A 99 5.73 4.63 8.72
N ILE A 100 5.90 3.48 9.38
CA ILE A 100 6.89 3.29 10.46
C ILE A 100 8.32 3.49 9.95
N ILE A 101 8.63 2.99 8.76
CA ILE A 101 9.98 3.10 8.17
C ILE A 101 10.12 4.39 7.37
N GLY A 102 9.07 4.77 6.62
CA GLY A 102 9.07 5.94 5.74
C GLY A 102 9.13 7.25 6.51
N GLY A 103 8.49 7.37 7.68
CA GLY A 103 8.50 8.59 8.49
C GLY A 103 9.91 9.04 8.91
N PRO A 104 10.70 8.18 9.60
CA PRO A 104 12.07 8.49 9.97
C PRO A 104 13.00 8.73 8.77
N LEU A 105 12.86 7.96 7.68
CA LEU A 105 13.65 8.15 6.47
C LEU A 105 13.35 9.49 5.79
N LEU A 106 12.07 9.85 5.63
CA LEU A 106 11.64 11.14 5.12
C LEU A 106 12.19 12.28 5.99
N GLY A 107 12.15 12.12 7.32
CA GLY A 107 12.73 13.07 8.27
C GLY A 107 14.24 13.22 8.09
N LEU A 108 14.97 12.12 7.91
CA LEU A 108 16.41 12.14 7.66
C LEU A 108 16.76 12.86 6.34
N PHE A 109 16.05 12.54 5.25
CA PHE A 109 16.26 13.23 3.97
C PHE A 109 15.94 14.72 4.07
N SER A 110 14.85 15.08 4.74
CA SER A 110 14.47 16.47 4.96
C SER A 110 15.51 17.22 5.79
N LEU A 111 16.05 16.59 6.84
CA LEU A 111 17.13 17.15 7.65
C LEU A 111 18.39 17.40 6.81
N GLY A 112 18.75 16.46 5.93
CA GLY A 112 19.89 16.60 5.02
C GLY A 112 19.72 17.73 3.98
N ILE A 113 18.49 17.98 3.52
CA ILE A 113 18.20 19.04 2.55
C ILE A 113 18.10 20.43 3.23
N LEU A 114 17.45 20.51 4.39
CA LEU A 114 17.15 21.79 5.06
C LEU A 114 18.30 22.29 5.95
N CYS A 115 19.12 21.40 6.50
CA CYS A 115 20.21 21.76 7.40
C CYS A 115 21.58 21.48 6.75
N PRO A 116 22.22 22.48 6.10
CA PRO A 116 23.54 22.32 5.48
C PRO A 116 24.67 22.05 6.48
N TYR A 117 24.41 22.17 7.78
CA TYR A 117 25.35 21.87 8.88
C TYR A 117 25.05 20.53 9.58
N ALA A 118 24.14 19.71 9.03
CA ALA A 118 23.79 18.42 9.63
C ALA A 118 25.00 17.48 9.62
N ASN A 119 25.37 16.98 10.80
CA ASN A 119 26.48 16.06 10.98
C ASN A 119 26.04 14.60 10.76
N ALA A 120 26.89 13.75 10.18
CA ALA A 120 26.52 12.36 9.86
C ALA A 120 26.10 11.57 11.10
N THR A 121 26.79 11.76 12.22
CA THR A 121 26.46 11.13 13.51
C THR A 121 25.11 11.60 14.06
N GLY A 122 24.78 12.88 13.87
CA GLY A 122 23.50 13.46 14.29
C GLY A 122 22.34 12.94 13.44
N GLY A 123 22.54 12.82 12.13
CA GLY A 123 21.57 12.19 11.22
C GLY A 123 21.32 10.73 11.57
N LEU A 124 22.38 9.95 11.83
CA LEU A 124 22.25 8.55 12.25
C LEU A 124 21.54 8.40 13.60
N ALA A 125 21.90 9.22 14.59
CA ALA A 125 21.23 9.22 15.90
C ALA A 125 19.75 9.62 15.79
N GLY A 126 19.42 10.60 14.95
CA GLY A 126 18.06 10.99 14.63
C GLY A 126 17.26 9.89 13.93
N LEU A 127 17.86 9.21 12.95
CA LEU A 127 17.25 8.07 12.28
C LEU A 127 16.96 6.93 13.26
N LEU A 128 17.94 6.54 14.09
CA LEU A 128 17.79 5.46 15.06
C LEU A 128 16.74 5.78 16.13
N SER A 129 16.81 6.98 16.73
CA SER A 129 15.83 7.40 17.74
C SER A 129 14.42 7.54 17.16
N GLY A 130 14.29 8.06 15.94
CA GLY A 130 13.02 8.14 15.21
C GLY A 130 12.45 6.77 14.84
N LEU A 131 13.30 5.83 14.43
CA LEU A 131 12.90 4.46 14.11
C LEU A 131 12.46 3.70 15.36
N VAL A 132 13.17 3.85 16.48
CA VAL A 132 12.77 3.27 17.78
C VAL A 132 11.43 3.84 18.24
N MET A 133 11.23 5.16 18.17
CA MET A 133 9.95 5.77 18.51
C MET A 133 8.82 5.34 17.58
N SER A 134 9.08 5.23 16.28
CA SER A 134 8.08 4.79 15.30
C SER A 134 7.71 3.32 15.49
N LEU A 135 8.68 2.45 15.80
CA LEU A 135 8.43 1.06 16.19
C LEU A 135 7.66 0.98 17.50
N TRP A 136 7.99 1.81 18.49
CA TRP A 136 7.27 1.86 19.76
C TRP A 136 5.80 2.23 19.56
N VAL A 137 5.51 3.26 18.76
CA VAL A 137 4.15 3.67 18.41
C VAL A 137 3.43 2.59 17.59
N GLY A 138 4.11 2.00 16.60
CA GLY A 138 3.56 0.95 15.74
C GLY A 138 3.19 -0.33 16.51
N VAL A 139 4.08 -0.77 17.40
CA VAL A 139 3.84 -1.93 18.29
C VAL A 139 2.82 -1.58 19.38
N GLY A 140 2.89 -0.37 19.95
CA GLY A 140 1.92 0.15 20.91
C GLY A 140 0.50 0.17 20.36
N ALA A 141 0.32 0.50 19.08
CA ALA A 141 -0.97 0.45 18.40
C ALA A 141 -1.53 -0.97 18.21
N GLN A 142 -0.68 -2.01 18.26
CA GLN A 142 -1.11 -3.41 18.21
C GLN A 142 -1.44 -3.97 19.60
N PHE A 143 -0.70 -3.54 20.63
CA PHE A 143 -0.92 -3.98 22.02
C PHE A 143 -2.06 -3.26 22.72
N TYR A 144 -2.31 -1.99 22.40
CA TYR A 144 -3.49 -1.24 22.82
C TYR A 144 -4.42 -1.07 21.61
N PRO A 145 -5.27 -2.06 21.28
CA PRO A 145 -6.30 -1.85 20.28
C PRO A 145 -7.21 -0.69 20.76
N PRO A 146 -7.54 0.28 19.89
CA PRO A 146 -8.42 1.38 20.27
C PRO A 146 -9.77 0.82 20.73
N LEU A 147 -10.21 1.27 21.91
CA LEU A 147 -11.54 1.00 22.44
C LEU A 147 -12.60 1.42 21.40
N PRO A 148 -13.71 0.66 21.24
CA PRO A 148 -14.77 0.93 20.25
C PRO A 148 -15.51 2.28 20.41
N GLU A 149 -15.16 3.09 21.41
CA GLU A 149 -15.65 4.46 21.56
C GLU A 149 -14.92 5.50 20.68
N GLN A 150 -13.67 5.26 20.27
CA GLN A 150 -12.86 6.24 19.52
C GLN A 150 -12.88 6.03 17.99
N SER A 151 -13.85 5.25 17.50
CA SER A 151 -14.14 5.08 16.07
C SER A 151 -15.52 5.63 15.69
N ARG A 152 -16.22 6.28 16.62
CA ARG A 152 -17.40 7.09 16.27
C ARG A 152 -16.90 8.33 15.53
N PRO A 153 -17.32 8.60 14.29
CA PRO A 153 -17.13 9.93 13.72
C PRO A 153 -17.82 10.90 14.69
N LEU A 154 -17.05 11.80 15.27
CA LEU A 154 -17.57 12.82 16.16
C LEU A 154 -18.65 13.56 15.37
N GLY A 155 -19.90 13.52 15.84
CA GLY A 155 -21.01 14.19 15.21
C GLY A 155 -20.75 15.69 15.22
N LEU A 156 -20.15 16.20 14.16
CA LEU A 156 -19.91 17.62 13.97
C LEU A 156 -21.22 18.23 13.50
N THR A 157 -22.13 18.52 14.44
CA THR A 157 -23.30 19.34 14.16
C THR A 157 -22.84 20.80 14.04
N THR A 158 -22.20 21.13 12.93
CA THR A 158 -22.02 22.52 12.52
C THR A 158 -23.34 22.97 11.89
N HIS A 159 -23.98 23.95 12.52
CA HIS A 159 -25.27 24.54 12.18
C HIS A 159 -25.47 24.70 10.65
N GLY A 160 -26.18 23.75 10.02
CA GLY A 160 -26.75 23.91 8.67
C GLY A 160 -26.16 23.11 7.50
N TRP A 161 -25.12 22.27 7.66
CA TRP A 161 -24.59 21.46 6.55
C TRP A 161 -24.66 19.96 6.85
N ASN A 162 -25.57 19.26 6.15
CA ASN A 162 -25.78 17.82 6.27
C ASN A 162 -24.83 17.09 5.31
N PHE A 163 -23.60 16.81 5.75
CA PHE A 163 -22.61 16.07 4.94
C PHE A 163 -22.94 14.57 4.76
N THR A 164 -24.08 14.10 5.27
CA THR A 164 -24.54 12.72 5.07
C THR A 164 -24.63 12.37 3.58
N THR A 165 -25.00 13.31 2.70
CA THR A 165 -25.06 13.08 1.24
C THR A 165 -23.68 12.93 0.57
N ALA A 166 -22.59 13.40 1.19
CA ALA A 166 -21.24 13.24 0.65
C ALA A 166 -20.54 11.97 1.15
N ALA A 167 -20.95 11.44 2.31
CA ALA A 167 -20.44 10.17 2.84
C ALA A 167 -20.92 8.96 2.01
N ASP A 168 -22.13 9.03 1.47
CA ASP A 168 -22.66 7.99 0.57
C ASP A 168 -21.95 7.97 -0.79
N ALA A 169 -21.28 9.06 -1.19
CA ALA A 169 -20.50 9.14 -2.42
C ALA A 169 -19.08 8.54 -2.30
N PHE A 170 -18.61 8.28 -1.07
CA PHE A 170 -17.27 7.79 -0.77
C PHE A 170 -17.26 6.43 -0.04
N ASN A 171 -18.28 5.61 -0.22
CA ASN A 171 -18.31 4.24 0.30
C ASN A 171 -17.89 3.22 -0.78
N TRP A 172 -16.58 3.00 -0.97
CA TRP A 172 -16.03 2.01 -1.93
C TRP A 172 -16.14 0.54 -1.46
N THR A 173 -16.98 0.23 -0.48
CA THR A 173 -17.23 -1.16 0.00
C THR A 173 -18.70 -1.54 0.06
N ALA A 174 -19.62 -0.75 -0.50
CA ALA A 174 -21.00 -1.22 -0.67
C ALA A 174 -21.08 -2.18 -1.87
N SER A 175 -21.19 -3.48 -1.58
CA SER A 175 -21.75 -4.46 -2.51
C SER A 175 -23.08 -3.92 -3.08
N PRO A 176 -23.39 -4.09 -4.38
CA PRO A 176 -24.63 -3.59 -4.96
C PRO A 176 -25.80 -4.37 -4.36
N THR A 177 -26.45 -3.82 -3.34
CA THR A 177 -27.79 -4.25 -2.93
C THR A 177 -28.77 -3.60 -3.90
N GLU A 178 -29.54 -4.44 -4.57
CA GLU A 178 -30.54 -4.08 -5.58
C GLU A 178 -31.52 -3.01 -5.07
N PRO A 179 -31.85 -1.97 -5.85
CA PRO A 179 -32.89 -1.03 -5.50
C PRO A 179 -34.27 -1.68 -5.67
N GLY A 180 -34.87 -2.07 -4.56
CA GLY A 180 -36.28 -2.42 -4.46
C GLY A 180 -37.14 -1.23 -4.89
N LEU A 181 -37.73 -1.37 -6.07
CA LEU A 181 -38.58 -0.40 -6.73
C LEU A 181 -39.99 -0.52 -6.12
N TYR A 182 -40.34 0.36 -5.19
CA TYR A 182 -41.74 0.63 -4.85
C TYR A 182 -42.03 2.12 -5.00
N THR A 183 -42.31 2.50 -6.24
CA THR A 183 -43.27 3.57 -6.49
C THR A 183 -44.36 2.96 -7.35
N THR A 184 -45.49 2.63 -6.73
CA THR A 184 -46.78 2.72 -7.42
C THR A 184 -47.67 3.59 -6.55
N VAL A 185 -47.60 4.88 -6.83
CA VAL A 185 -48.72 5.79 -6.64
C VAL A 185 -49.94 5.20 -7.34
N LEU A 186 -51.00 4.86 -6.61
CA LEU A 186 -52.37 5.10 -7.07
C LEU A 186 -53.27 5.42 -5.87
N GLN A 187 -53.60 6.71 -5.85
CA GLN A 187 -54.77 7.36 -5.29
C GLN A 187 -56.08 6.52 -5.38
N GLN A 188 -56.97 6.75 -4.40
CA GLN A 188 -58.44 6.86 -4.57
C GLN A 188 -59.37 5.64 -4.39
N ASN A 189 -59.91 5.45 -3.18
CA ASN A 189 -61.34 5.15 -2.89
C ASN A 189 -61.49 5.10 -1.35
N THR A 190 -62.11 6.06 -0.67
CA THR A 190 -63.56 6.28 -0.53
C THR A 190 -64.27 5.14 0.22
N GLU A 191 -64.61 5.44 1.48
CA GLU A 191 -65.85 5.13 2.21
C GLU A 191 -66.50 3.73 2.10
N GLY A 192 -66.74 3.10 3.26
CA GLY A 192 -67.93 2.26 3.43
C GLY A 192 -67.75 1.00 4.28
N VAL A 193 -68.26 1.10 5.51
CA VAL A 193 -68.81 0.04 6.38
C VAL A 193 -67.83 -0.97 6.99
#